data_AF-A0A382XAW4-F1
#
_entry.id   AF-A0A382XAW4-F1
#
_cell.length_a   1.000
_cell.length_b   1.000
_cell.length_c   1.000
_cell.angle_alpha   90.00
_cell.angle_beta   90.00
_cell.angle_gamma   90.00
#
_symmetry.space_group_name_H-M   'P 1'
#
loop_
_entity.id
_entity.type
_entity.pdbx_description
1 polymer ?
#
loop_
_entity_poly.entity_id
_entity_poly.type
_entity_poly.pdbx_seq_one_letter_code
_entity_poly.pdbx_strand_id
1 'polypeptide(L)' 'VTLNVLYWMPDYTHILQEFIWQTADIKPEYPRVHRFLNYWHDNIEAVISEVNIADNYVTSYK' A
#
# COMPACT_ATOMS: atom_id res chain seq x y z
N VAL A 1 -6.96 -1.43 7.97
CA VAL A 1 -6.73 -1.55 6.52
C VAL A 1 -5.40 -2.22 6.26
N THR A 2 -5.31 -3.05 5.24
CA THR A 2 -4.10 -3.72 4.77
C THR A 2 -3.76 -3.18 3.39
N LEU A 3 -2.52 -2.76 3.22
CA LEU A 3 -1.94 -2.29 1.97
C LEU A 3 -0.97 -3.36 1.47
N ASN A 4 -1.11 -3.78 0.23
CA ASN A 4 -0.13 -4.58 -0.48
C ASN A 4 0.41 -3.73 -1.64
N VAL A 5 1.72 -3.47 -1.62
CA VAL A 5 2.43 -2.68 -2.63
C VAL A 5 3.37 -3.59 -3.39
N LEU A 6 3.15 -3.70 -4.69
CA LEU A 6 4.09 -4.31 -5.62
C LEU A 6 4.96 -3.22 -6.25
N TYR A 7 6.27 -3.39 -6.20
CA TYR A 7 7.21 -2.42 -6.75
C TYR A 7 8.40 -3.08 -7.43
N TRP A 8 8.99 -2.38 -8.40
CA TRP A 8 10.18 -2.80 -9.09
C TRP A 8 11.42 -2.41 -8.29
N MET A 9 12.35 -3.36 -8.14
CA MET A 9 13.61 -3.09 -7.45
C MET A 9 14.42 -2.07 -8.28
N PRO A 10 14.88 -0.94 -7.69
CA PRO A 10 15.54 0.14 -8.44
C PRO A 10 16.74 -0.35 -9.27
N ASP A 11 17.58 -1.19 -8.67
CA ASP A 11 18.79 -1.72 -9.31
C ASP A 11 18.49 -2.86 -10.30
N TYR A 12 17.33 -3.50 -10.20
CA TYR A 12 16.95 -4.65 -11.02
C TYR A 12 15.46 -4.61 -11.35
N THR A 13 15.12 -3.89 -12.42
CA THR A 13 13.73 -3.69 -12.88
C THR A 13 13.02 -4.96 -13.37
N HIS A 14 13.68 -6.11 -13.37
CA HIS A 14 13.10 -7.42 -13.67
C HIS A 14 12.65 -8.16 -12.40
N ILE A 15 12.95 -7.61 -11.22
CA ILE A 15 12.56 -8.17 -9.92
C ILE A 15 11.39 -7.35 -9.39
N LEU A 16 10.24 -8.01 -9.28
CA LEU A 16 9.06 -7.47 -8.62
C LEU A 16 9.07 -7.89 -7.16
N GLN A 17 8.97 -6.93 -6.25
CA GLN A 17 8.93 -7.16 -4.81
C GLN A 17 7.55 -6.82 -4.26
N GLU A 18 7.14 -7.56 -3.23
CA GLU A 18 5.91 -7.35 -2.49
C GLU A 18 6.20 -6.78 -1.10
N PHE A 19 5.51 -5.70 -0.75
CA PHE A 19 5.53 -5.11 0.59
C PHE A 19 4.11 -5.03 1.14
N ILE A 20 3.87 -5.75 2.23
CA ILE A 20 2.58 -5.77 2.92
C ILE A 20 2.68 -4.97 4.20
N TRP A 21 1.77 -4.01 4.36
CA TRP A 21 1.69 -3.16 5.52
C TRP A 21 0.26 -3.04 6.04
N GLN A 22 0.09 -3.15 7.36
CA GLN A 22 -1.19 -3.00 8.01
C GLN A 22 -1.20 -1.78 8.91
N THR A 23 -2.29 -1.00 8.84
CA THR A 23 -2.46 0.15 9.70
C THR A 23 -3.93 0.36 10.07
N ALA A 24 -4.15 0.89 11.27
CA ALA A 24 -5.46 1.38 11.67
C ALA A 24 -5.68 2.73 10.98
N ASP A 25 -6.65 2.78 10.07
CA ASP A 25 -6.94 3.97 9.27
C ASP A 25 -8.45 4.24 9.24
N ILE A 26 -8.82 5.46 8.88
CA ILE A 26 -10.20 5.94 8.89
C ILE A 26 -10.76 5.86 7.47
N LYS A 27 -11.87 5.12 7.30
CA LYS A 27 -12.60 5.08 6.02
C LYS A 27 -13.47 6.33 5.86
N PRO A 28 -13.76 6.76 4.61
CA PRO A 28 -13.24 6.25 3.34
C PRO A 28 -11.92 6.89 2.89
N GLU A 29 -11.43 7.93 3.58
CA GLU A 29 -10.31 8.74 3.09
C GLU A 29 -8.94 8.07 3.24
N TYR A 30 -8.79 7.08 4.13
CA TYR A 30 -7.52 6.40 4.43
C TYR A 30 -6.30 7.36 4.53
N PRO A 31 -6.35 8.39 5.40
CA PRO A 31 -5.34 9.44 5.45
C PRO A 31 -3.91 8.94 5.71
N ARG A 32 -3.74 7.82 6.43
CA ARG A 32 -2.40 7.27 6.69
C ARG A 32 -1.85 6.54 5.48
N VAL A 33 -2.69 5.79 4.77
CA VAL A 33 -2.31 5.16 3.48
C VAL A 33 -1.88 6.21 2.48
N HIS A 34 -2.65 7.29 2.31
CA HIS A 34 -2.28 8.37 1.39
C HIS A 34 -0.95 9.02 1.76
N ARG A 35 -0.74 9.30 3.05
CA ARG A 35 0.53 9.86 3.53
C ARG A 35 1.71 8.93 3.23
N PHE A 36 1.52 7.62 3.42
CA PHE A 36 2.55 6.62 3.12
C PHE A 36 2.87 6.56 1.63
N LEU A 37 1.86 6.51 0.76
CA LEU A 37 2.05 6.46 -0.69
C LEU A 37 2.71 7.74 -1.22
N ASN A 38 2.32 8.92 -0.70
CA ASN A 38 2.97 10.18 -1.05
C ASN A 38 4.43 10.19 -0.61
N TYR A 39 4.71 9.74 0.62
CA TYR A 39 6.09 9.62 1.09
C TYR A 39 6.91 8.68 0.20
N TRP A 40 6.35 7.54 -0.19
CA TRP A 40 7.01 6.61 -1.10
C TRP A 40 7.33 7.28 -2.44
N HIS A 41 6.35 7.95 -3.04
CA HIS A 41 6.53 8.65 -4.31
C HIS A 41 7.63 9.71 -4.25
N ASP A 42 7.70 10.46 -3.14
CA ASP A 42 8.63 11.59 -3.00
C ASP A 42 10.04 11.17 -2.54
N ASN A 43 10.18 10.04 -1.84
CA ASN A 43 11.42 9.70 -1.12
C ASN A 43 12.02 8.33 -1.47
N ILE A 44 11.31 7.48 -2.22
CA ILE A 44 11.74 6.11 -2.53
C ILE A 44 11.91 5.97 -4.03
N GLU A 45 13.11 5.60 -4.48
CA GLU A 45 13.43 5.41 -5.91
C GLU A 45 12.67 4.24 -6.55
N ALA A 46 12.21 3.29 -5.74
CA ALA A 46 11.49 2.11 -6.20
C ALA A 46 10.12 2.47 -6.78
N VAL A 47 9.91 2.10 -8.04
CA VAL A 47 8.68 2.40 -8.78
C VAL A 47 7.58 1.42 -8.39
N ILE A 48 6.48 1.96 -7.88
CA ILE A 48 5.27 1.18 -7.58
C ILE A 48 4.64 0.70 -8.88
N SER A 49 4.41 -0.60 -9.00
CA SER A 49 3.67 -1.22 -10.10
C SER A 49 2.18 -1.33 -9.79
N GLU A 50 1.83 -1.72 -8.56
CA GLU A 50 0.45 -1.98 -8.16
C GLU A 50 0.26 -1.74 -6.66
N VAL A 51 -0.93 -1.25 -6.29
CA VAL A 51 -1.33 -1.07 -4.89
C VAL A 51 -2.70 -1.70 -4.68
N ASN A 52 -2.76 -2.68 -3.78
CA ASN A 52 -3.99 -3.32 -3.37
C ASN A 52 -4.33 -2.93 -1.94
N ILE A 53 -5.56 -2.44 -1.73
CA ILE A 53 -6.07 -2.06 -0.41
C ILE A 53 -7.16 -3.05 -0.03
N ALA A 54 -6.89 -3.86 0.98
CA ALA A 54 -7.88 -4.73 1.59
C ALA A 54 -8.33 -4.13 2.90
N ASP A 55 -9.64 -3.97 3.08
CA ASP A 55 -10.19 -3.52 4.34
C ASP A 55 -11.21 -4.51 4.89
N ASN A 56 -11.19 -4.69 6.20
CA ASN A 56 -12.19 -5.52 6.85
C ASN A 56 -13.50 -4.73 6.85
N TYR A 57 -14.47 -5.21 6.07
CA TYR A 57 -15.86 -4.86 6.31
C TYR A 57 -16.31 -5.64 7.54
N VAL A 58 -16.78 -4.93 8.57
CA VAL A 58 -17.52 -5.60 9.64
C VAL A 58 -18.86 -5.98 9.05
N THR A 59 -18.94 -7.19 8.48
CA THR A 59 -20.23 -7.81 8.17
C THR A 59 -20.72 -8.42 9.47
N SER A 60 -21.53 -7.67 10.23
CA SER A 60 -22.33 -8.28 11.30
C SER A 60 -23.35 -9.19 10.63
N TYR A 61 -23.11 -10.49 10.61
CA TYR A 61 -24.18 -11.46 10.40
C TYR A 61 -25.12 -11.38 11.60
N LYS A 62 -26.40 -11.05 11.36
CA LYS A 62 -27.48 -11.24 12.33
C LYS A 62 -27.86 -12.71 12.40
#